data_AF-A0A377KFF2-F1
#
_entry.id   AF-A0A377KFF2-F1
#
_cell.length_a   1.000
_cell.length_b   1.000
_cell.length_c   1.000
_cell.angle_alpha   90.00
_cell.angle_beta   90.00
_cell.angle_gamma   90.00
#
_symmetry.space_group_name_H-M   'P 1'
#
loop_
_entity.id
_entity.type
_entity.pdbx_description
1 polymer ?
#
loop_
_entity_poly.entity_id
_entity_poly.type
_entity_poly.pdbx_seq_one_letter_code
_entity_poly.pdbx_strand_id
1 'polypeptide(L)'
;MLTLDTLNVMLAVSEEGLIEEMIIALLASPQLAVFFEKFPRLKAAITDDVPRWREALRSRLKDARVPPELTEEVMCYQQSQLLSTPQFIVQLPQILDLLHRLNSPWAEQARQLVDANSTITSALHTLFLQRWRLSLIVQATTLNQQLLEEEREQLLSEVQERMTLSGQLEPILADNNTAAGRLWDMSAGQLKRGDYQLIVKYGEFS
;
A
#
# COMPACT_ATOMS: atom_id res chain seq x y z
N MET A 1 11.02 -5.67 -15.97
CA MET A 1 10.70 -4.96 -14.72
C MET A 1 9.69 -5.80 -13.97
N LEU A 2 9.93 -6.09 -12.69
CA LEU A 2 9.01 -6.86 -11.85
C LEU A 2 7.99 -5.91 -11.21
N THR A 3 6.71 -6.26 -11.25
CA THR A 3 5.66 -5.50 -10.56
C THR A 3 5.41 -6.10 -9.18
N LEU A 4 4.85 -5.30 -8.27
CA LEU A 4 4.56 -5.75 -6.91
C LEU A 4 3.59 -6.94 -6.90
N ASP A 5 2.63 -6.96 -7.84
CA ASP A 5 1.71 -8.07 -8.09
C ASP A 5 2.46 -9.38 -8.44
N THR A 6 3.45 -9.33 -9.34
CA THR A 6 4.27 -10.52 -9.66
C THR A 6 5.09 -11.02 -8.46
N LEU A 7 5.55 -10.11 -7.61
CA LEU A 7 6.31 -10.43 -6.40
C LEU A 7 5.39 -11.05 -5.34
N ASN A 8 4.22 -10.46 -5.11
CA ASN A 8 3.23 -10.95 -4.14
C ASN A 8 2.65 -12.31 -4.56
N VAL A 9 2.42 -12.55 -5.85
CA VAL A 9 2.03 -13.88 -6.36
C VAL A 9 3.16 -14.91 -6.18
N MET A 10 4.41 -14.54 -6.47
CA MET A 10 5.56 -15.43 -6.28
C MET A 10 5.82 -15.78 -4.82
N LEU A 11 5.56 -14.84 -3.92
CA LEU A 11 5.77 -15.01 -2.48
C LEU A 11 4.50 -15.48 -1.75
N ALA A 12 3.37 -15.59 -2.44
CA ALA A 12 2.04 -15.92 -1.90
C ALA A 12 1.60 -14.96 -0.78
N VAL A 13 1.87 -13.66 -0.94
CA VAL A 13 1.45 -12.60 -0.01
C VAL A 13 0.01 -12.20 -0.33
N SER A 14 -0.87 -12.25 0.68
CA SER A 14 -2.28 -11.89 0.52
C SER A 14 -2.47 -10.37 0.65
N GLU A 15 -2.65 -9.70 -0.48
CA GLU A 15 -2.92 -8.25 -0.54
C GLU A 15 -4.32 -7.88 -0.04
N GLU A 16 -5.28 -8.80 -0.17
CA GLU A 16 -6.71 -8.54 0.07
C GLU A 16 -7.01 -8.22 1.55
N GLY A 17 -6.35 -8.92 2.47
CA GLY A 17 -6.48 -8.64 3.91
C GLY A 17 -5.89 -7.29 4.32
N LEU A 18 -4.77 -6.87 3.69
CA LEU A 18 -4.12 -5.60 3.98
C LEU A 18 -5.00 -4.40 3.56
N ILE A 19 -5.68 -4.51 2.41
CA ILE A 19 -6.58 -3.46 1.93
C ILE A 19 -7.81 -3.33 2.86
N GLU A 20 -8.38 -4.45 3.31
CA GLU A 20 -9.52 -4.41 4.24
C GLU A 20 -9.14 -3.80 5.59
N GLU A 21 -8.01 -4.19 6.17
CA GLU A 21 -7.50 -3.61 7.40
C GLU A 21 -7.27 -2.10 7.26
N MET A 22 -6.70 -1.66 6.15
CA MET A 22 -6.46 -0.24 5.88
C MET A 22 -7.76 0.58 5.77
N ILE A 23 -8.79 0.06 5.10
CA ILE A 23 -10.12 0.70 5.00
C ILE A 23 -10.77 0.82 6.38
N ILE A 24 -10.71 -0.23 7.19
CA ILE A 24 -11.25 -0.22 8.57
C ILE A 24 -10.50 0.82 9.40
N ALA A 25 -9.17 0.85 9.30
CA ALA A 25 -8.33 1.80 10.01
C ALA A 25 -8.60 3.25 9.56
N LEU A 26 -8.84 3.49 8.27
CA LEU A 26 -9.23 4.79 7.73
C LEU A 26 -10.56 5.24 8.36
N LEU A 27 -11.60 4.40 8.30
CA LEU A 27 -12.93 4.71 8.83
C LEU A 27 -12.95 4.88 10.36
N ALA A 28 -12.06 4.18 11.07
CA ALA A 28 -11.88 4.29 12.51
C ALA A 28 -11.02 5.50 12.94
N SER A 29 -10.53 6.32 12.00
CA SER A 29 -9.73 7.49 12.33
C SER A 29 -10.54 8.46 13.22
N PRO A 30 -9.96 8.95 14.34
CA PRO A 30 -10.67 9.80 15.29
C PRO A 30 -11.21 11.09 14.67
N GLN A 31 -10.53 11.61 13.64
CA GLN A 31 -10.95 12.79 12.90
C GLN A 31 -12.24 12.54 12.09
N LEU A 32 -12.37 11.34 11.50
CA LEU A 32 -13.59 10.94 10.78
C LEU A 32 -14.71 10.59 11.76
N ALA A 33 -14.40 9.91 12.87
CA ALA A 33 -15.38 9.51 13.87
C ALA A 33 -16.14 10.72 14.45
N VAL A 34 -15.40 11.76 14.87
CA VAL A 34 -16.00 13.00 15.40
C VAL A 34 -16.84 13.73 14.33
N PHE A 35 -16.46 13.64 13.06
CA PHE A 35 -17.21 14.26 11.97
C PHE A 35 -18.47 13.46 11.61
N PHE A 36 -18.42 12.13 11.62
CA PHE A 36 -19.57 11.26 11.40
C PHE A 36 -20.66 11.42 12.46
N GLU A 37 -20.29 11.71 13.71
CA GLU A 37 -21.25 12.06 14.76
C GLU A 37 -21.99 13.36 14.44
N LYS A 38 -21.30 14.35 13.85
CA LYS A 38 -21.89 15.63 13.47
C LYS A 38 -22.72 15.53 12.19
N PHE A 39 -22.32 14.69 11.23
CA PHE A 39 -22.92 14.61 9.90
C PHE A 39 -23.22 13.16 9.48
N PRO A 40 -24.30 12.55 9.99
CA PRO A 40 -24.63 11.14 9.73
C PRO A 40 -24.96 10.84 8.26
N ARG A 41 -25.34 11.84 7.46
CA ARG A 41 -25.61 11.67 6.02
C ARG A 41 -24.33 11.59 5.18
N LEU A 42 -23.27 12.33 5.57
CA LEU A 42 -21.96 12.23 4.94
C LEU A 42 -21.28 10.89 5.23
N LYS A 43 -21.59 10.27 6.37
CA LYS A 43 -21.19 8.89 6.66
C LYS A 43 -21.73 7.90 5.62
N ALA A 44 -22.98 8.05 5.18
CA ALA A 44 -23.56 7.18 4.15
C ALA A 44 -22.84 7.37 2.80
N ALA A 45 -22.64 8.63 2.38
CA ALA A 45 -21.94 8.94 1.14
C ALA A 45 -20.49 8.43 1.11
N ILE A 46 -19.76 8.53 2.23
CA ILE A 46 -18.41 7.97 2.35
C ILE A 46 -18.42 6.44 2.34
N THR A 47 -19.42 5.81 2.95
CA THR A 47 -19.57 4.34 2.90
C THR A 47 -19.81 3.85 1.47
N ASP A 48 -20.52 4.63 0.66
CA ASP A 48 -20.75 4.34 -0.76
C ASP A 48 -19.48 4.51 -1.62
N ASP A 49 -18.51 5.32 -1.18
CA ASP A 49 -17.21 5.49 -1.84
C ASP A 49 -16.17 4.41 -1.47
N VAL A 50 -16.38 3.65 -0.40
CA VAL A 50 -15.47 2.57 0.06
C VAL A 50 -15.14 1.55 -1.03
N PRO A 51 -16.12 1.01 -1.81
CA PRO A 51 -15.83 0.06 -2.88
C PRO A 51 -14.92 0.66 -3.97
N ARG A 52 -15.12 1.94 -4.28
CA ARG A 52 -14.29 2.67 -5.26
C ARG A 52 -12.87 2.87 -4.75
N TRP A 53 -12.69 3.21 -3.47
CA TRP A 53 -11.36 3.31 -2.85
C TRP A 53 -10.65 1.98 -2.85
N ARG A 54 -11.34 0.89 -2.54
CA ARG A 54 -10.79 -0.47 -2.59
C ARG A 54 -10.23 -0.81 -3.96
N GLU A 55 -10.97 -0.52 -5.03
CA GLU A 55 -10.52 -0.79 -6.39
C GLU A 55 -9.35 0.12 -6.80
N ALA A 56 -9.37 1.39 -6.39
CA ALA A 56 -8.27 2.31 -6.63
C ALA A 56 -6.97 1.86 -5.94
N LEU A 57 -7.05 1.45 -4.67
CA LEU A 57 -5.91 0.91 -3.91
C LEU A 57 -5.38 -0.37 -4.55
N ARG A 58 -6.27 -1.26 -5.00
CA ARG A 58 -5.89 -2.48 -5.70
C ARG A 58 -5.14 -2.18 -7.01
N SER A 59 -5.62 -1.21 -7.79
CA SER A 59 -4.92 -0.77 -9.00
C SER A 59 -3.55 -0.16 -8.66
N ARG A 60 -3.47 0.67 -7.62
CA ARG A 60 -2.24 1.33 -7.19
C ARG A 60 -1.20 0.34 -6.70
N LEU A 61 -1.59 -0.67 -5.92
CA LEU A 61 -0.71 -1.76 -5.52
C LEU A 61 -0.18 -2.54 -6.73
N LYS A 62 -1.01 -2.80 -7.75
CA LYS A 62 -0.57 -3.48 -8.98
C LYS A 62 0.42 -2.66 -9.81
N ASP A 63 0.20 -1.36 -9.88
CA ASP A 63 1.06 -0.42 -10.62
C ASP A 63 2.31 0.01 -9.85
N ALA A 64 2.33 -0.21 -8.53
CA ALA A 64 3.46 0.11 -7.67
C ALA A 64 4.70 -0.67 -8.11
N ARG A 65 5.80 0.07 -8.31
CA ARG A 65 7.07 -0.51 -8.74
C ARG A 65 7.81 -1.03 -7.53
N VAL A 66 8.31 -2.25 -7.65
CA VAL A 66 9.24 -2.82 -6.67
C VAL A 66 10.57 -2.07 -6.77
N PRO A 67 11.21 -1.73 -5.63
CA PRO A 67 12.55 -1.17 -5.63
C PRO A 67 13.52 -2.05 -6.45
N PRO A 68 14.44 -1.45 -7.21
CA PRO A 68 15.38 -2.20 -8.03
C PRO A 68 16.22 -3.17 -7.20
N GLU A 69 16.54 -2.81 -5.95
CA GLU A 69 17.30 -3.64 -5.02
C GLU A 69 16.56 -4.94 -4.69
N LEU A 70 15.27 -4.85 -4.34
CA LEU A 70 14.43 -6.02 -4.05
C LEU A 70 14.19 -6.85 -5.32
N THR A 71 14.11 -6.21 -6.49
CA THR A 71 14.01 -6.92 -7.78
C THR A 71 15.26 -7.77 -8.04
N GLU A 72 16.46 -7.21 -7.85
CA GLU A 72 17.71 -7.93 -7.99
C GLU A 72 17.81 -9.09 -6.99
N GLU A 73 17.39 -8.88 -5.74
CA GLU A 73 17.38 -9.91 -4.70
C GLU A 73 16.46 -11.09 -5.06
N VAL A 74 15.22 -10.80 -5.52
CA VAL A 74 14.26 -11.83 -5.93
C VAL A 74 14.76 -12.60 -7.16
N MET A 75 15.40 -11.93 -8.11
CA MET A 75 16.01 -12.60 -9.27
C MET A 75 17.14 -13.54 -8.84
N CYS A 76 18.00 -13.10 -7.92
CA CYS A 76 19.06 -13.93 -7.37
C CYS A 76 18.50 -15.15 -6.62
N TYR A 77 17.42 -14.95 -5.86
CA TYR A 77 16.71 -16.03 -5.16
C TYR A 77 16.13 -17.07 -6.14
N GLN A 78 15.48 -16.64 -7.22
CA GLN A 78 14.96 -17.55 -8.24
C GLN A 78 16.05 -18.35 -8.94
N GLN A 79 17.17 -17.71 -9.28
CA GLN A 79 18.31 -18.41 -9.85
C GLN A 79 18.83 -19.46 -8.86
N SER A 80 18.95 -19.11 -7.59
CA SER A 80 19.41 -20.00 -6.52
C SER A 80 18.49 -21.20 -6.30
N GLN A 81 17.17 -21.04 -6.48
CA GLN A 81 16.22 -22.16 -6.40
C GLN A 81 16.43 -23.21 -7.50
N LEU A 82 16.94 -22.81 -8.67
CA LEU A 82 17.19 -23.72 -9.79
C LEU A 82 18.54 -24.44 -9.67
N LEU A 83 19.42 -23.98 -8.78
CA LEU A 83 20.74 -24.59 -8.57
C LEU A 83 20.64 -25.90 -7.81
N SER A 84 21.45 -26.88 -8.22
CA SER A 84 21.70 -28.06 -7.39
C SER A 84 22.64 -27.72 -6.22
N THR A 85 22.61 -28.49 -5.13
CA THR A 85 23.49 -28.29 -3.96
C THR A 85 24.97 -28.06 -4.29
N PRO A 86 25.63 -28.82 -5.18
CA PRO A 86 27.03 -28.55 -5.54
C PRO A 86 27.22 -27.22 -6.30
N GLN A 87 26.27 -26.83 -7.15
CA GLN A 87 26.32 -25.54 -7.85
C GLN A 87 26.08 -24.37 -6.89
N PHE A 88 25.15 -24.55 -5.95
CA PHE A 88 24.88 -23.59 -4.89
C PHE A 88 26.13 -23.31 -4.06
N ILE A 89 26.88 -24.34 -3.66
CA ILE A 89 28.13 -24.18 -2.89
C ILE A 89 29.15 -23.31 -3.64
N VAL A 90 29.28 -23.50 -4.96
CA VAL A 90 30.21 -22.71 -5.79
C VAL A 90 29.75 -21.26 -5.92
N GLN A 91 28.44 -21.03 -6.05
CA GLN A 91 27.85 -19.70 -6.22
C GLN A 91 27.63 -18.95 -4.89
N LEU A 92 27.70 -19.64 -3.76
CA LEU A 92 27.38 -19.10 -2.44
C LEU A 92 28.16 -17.83 -2.07
N PRO A 93 29.49 -17.71 -2.30
CA PRO A 93 30.20 -16.48 -2.00
C PRO A 93 29.66 -15.29 -2.82
N GLN A 94 29.31 -15.51 -4.08
CA GLN A 94 28.75 -14.48 -4.95
C GLN A 94 27.34 -14.06 -4.49
N ILE A 95 26.53 -15.04 -4.05
CA ILE A 95 25.20 -14.77 -3.48
C ILE A 95 25.32 -13.91 -2.21
N LEU A 96 26.25 -14.25 -1.31
CA LEU A 96 26.46 -13.48 -0.07
C LEU A 96 26.96 -12.06 -0.34
N ASP A 97 27.87 -11.88 -1.30
CA ASP A 97 28.35 -10.55 -1.70
C ASP A 97 27.23 -9.70 -2.32
N LEU A 98 26.36 -10.30 -3.14
CA LEU A 98 25.19 -9.62 -3.69
C LEU A 98 24.21 -9.22 -2.58
N LEU A 99 23.91 -10.13 -1.65
CA LEU A 99 23.02 -9.83 -0.51
C LEU A 99 23.55 -8.71 0.37
N HIS A 100 24.86 -8.68 0.61
CA HIS A 100 25.50 -7.62 1.39
C HIS A 100 25.47 -6.28 0.64
N ARG A 101 25.73 -6.28 -0.67
CA ARG A 101 25.66 -5.09 -1.51
C ARG A 101 24.24 -4.50 -1.57
N LEU A 102 23.22 -5.35 -1.59
CA LEU A 102 21.82 -4.95 -1.61
C LEU A 102 21.29 -4.56 -0.21
N ASN A 103 22.13 -4.61 0.83
CA ASN A 103 21.75 -4.38 2.22
C ASN A 103 20.55 -5.25 2.66
N SER A 104 20.48 -6.49 2.19
CA SER A 104 19.39 -7.41 2.55
C SER A 104 19.46 -7.74 4.05
N PRO A 105 18.32 -7.73 4.77
CA PRO A 105 18.25 -8.13 6.17
C PRO A 105 18.59 -9.62 6.37
N TRP A 106 18.57 -10.42 5.29
CA TRP A 106 19.02 -11.81 5.31
C TRP A 106 20.55 -11.95 5.23
N ALA A 107 21.28 -10.95 4.73
CA ALA A 107 22.72 -11.07 4.44
C ALA A 107 23.57 -11.52 5.64
N GLU A 108 23.36 -10.89 6.81
CA GLU A 108 24.10 -11.22 8.03
C GLU A 108 23.74 -12.62 8.56
N GLN A 109 22.45 -12.96 8.53
CA GLN A 109 21.97 -14.28 8.99
C GLN A 109 22.43 -15.40 8.05
N ALA A 110 22.43 -15.14 6.74
CA ALA A 110 22.93 -16.01 5.70
C ALA A 110 24.41 -16.33 5.92
N ARG A 111 25.23 -15.31 6.19
CA ARG A 111 26.65 -15.46 6.46
C ARG A 111 26.92 -16.26 7.72
N GLN A 112 26.26 -15.92 8.83
CA GLN A 112 26.37 -16.68 10.09
C GLN A 112 25.99 -18.15 9.93
N LEU A 113 24.96 -18.43 9.13
CA LEU A 113 24.50 -19.79 8.86
C LEU A 113 25.54 -20.60 8.08
N VAL A 114 26.23 -19.97 7.11
CA VAL A 114 27.30 -20.61 6.34
C VAL A 114 28.55 -20.79 7.21
N ASP A 115 28.95 -19.76 7.95
CA ASP A 115 30.15 -19.79 8.80
C ASP A 115 30.02 -20.80 9.96
N ALA A 116 28.81 -20.99 10.49
CA ALA A 116 28.54 -21.97 11.55
C ALA A 116 28.55 -23.43 11.08
N ASN A 117 28.56 -23.68 9.76
CA ASN A 117 28.46 -25.03 9.21
C ASN A 117 29.68 -25.37 8.34
N SER A 118 30.55 -26.24 8.85
CA SER A 118 31.78 -26.67 8.15
C SER A 118 31.53 -27.44 6.84
N THR A 119 30.34 -28.03 6.68
CA THR A 119 29.94 -28.76 5.47
C THR A 119 28.53 -28.38 5.05
N ILE A 120 28.39 -27.87 3.83
CA ILE A 120 27.08 -27.55 3.26
C ILE A 120 26.42 -28.83 2.77
N THR A 121 25.40 -29.27 3.51
CA THR A 121 24.56 -30.41 3.14
C THR A 121 23.32 -29.95 2.37
N SER A 122 22.65 -30.89 1.69
CA SER A 122 21.38 -30.63 1.00
C SER A 122 20.31 -30.04 1.93
N ALA A 123 20.28 -30.46 3.21
CA ALA A 123 19.37 -29.91 4.21
C ALA A 123 19.64 -28.42 4.50
N LEU A 124 20.91 -28.03 4.60
CA LEU A 124 21.32 -26.65 4.80
C LEU A 124 20.96 -25.78 3.59
N HIS A 125 21.17 -26.29 2.38
CA HIS A 125 20.75 -25.62 1.15
C HIS A 125 19.24 -25.33 1.15
N THR A 126 18.41 -26.32 1.47
CA THR A 126 16.95 -26.13 1.59
C THR A 126 16.60 -25.10 2.68
N LEU A 127 17.24 -25.19 3.85
CA LEU A 127 16.97 -24.27 4.96
C LEU A 127 17.38 -22.83 4.63
N PHE A 128 18.47 -22.64 3.91
CA PHE A 128 18.91 -21.34 3.41
C PHE A 128 17.86 -20.71 2.50
N LEU A 129 17.37 -21.46 1.51
CA LEU A 129 16.33 -20.98 0.60
C LEU A 129 15.00 -20.69 1.31
N GLN A 130 14.66 -21.49 2.33
CA GLN A 130 13.45 -21.26 3.13
C GLN A 130 13.54 -19.96 3.95
N ARG A 131 14.65 -19.74 4.65
CA ARG A 131 14.83 -18.53 5.44
C ARG A 131 14.96 -17.28 4.56
N TRP A 132 15.63 -17.39 3.42
CA TRP A 132 15.68 -16.31 2.45
C TRP A 132 14.29 -15.95 1.93
N ARG A 133 13.46 -16.96 1.60
CA ARG A 133 12.06 -16.74 1.21
C ARG A 133 11.27 -15.97 2.26
N LEU A 134 11.41 -16.35 3.53
CA LEU A 134 10.73 -15.67 4.63
C LEU A 134 11.17 -14.20 4.75
N SER A 135 12.47 -13.94 4.61
CA SER A 135 12.98 -12.56 4.57
C SER A 135 12.37 -11.75 3.44
N LEU A 136 12.33 -12.31 2.23
CA LEU A 136 11.70 -11.66 1.06
C LEU A 136 10.22 -11.40 1.29
N ILE A 137 9.49 -12.36 1.88
CA ILE A 137 8.07 -12.19 2.24
C ILE A 137 7.90 -11.01 3.22
N VAL A 138 8.74 -10.92 4.24
CA VAL A 138 8.68 -9.84 5.23
C VAL A 138 9.00 -8.49 4.58
N GLN A 139 10.03 -8.40 3.75
CA GLN A 139 10.37 -7.17 3.02
C GLN A 139 9.23 -6.74 2.09
N ALA A 140 8.66 -7.69 1.33
CA ALA A 140 7.53 -7.44 0.44
C ALA A 140 6.30 -6.94 1.20
N THR A 141 5.98 -7.59 2.32
CA THR A 141 4.85 -7.21 3.17
C THR A 141 5.05 -5.83 3.79
N THR A 142 6.26 -5.54 4.26
CA THR A 142 6.60 -4.23 4.83
C THR A 142 6.48 -3.14 3.77
N LEU A 143 6.93 -3.40 2.55
CA LEU A 143 6.80 -2.47 1.44
C LEU A 143 5.34 -2.24 1.04
N ASN A 144 4.53 -3.31 0.97
CA ASN A 144 3.09 -3.20 0.74
C ASN A 144 2.43 -2.33 1.83
N GLN A 145 2.77 -2.55 3.10
CA GLN A 145 2.23 -1.79 4.22
C GLN A 145 2.63 -0.32 4.17
N GLN A 146 3.90 0.00 3.86
CA GLN A 146 4.35 1.39 3.72
C GLN A 146 3.60 2.11 2.61
N LEU A 147 3.46 1.48 1.44
CA LEU A 147 2.73 2.06 0.32
C LEU A 147 1.24 2.26 0.66
N LEU A 148 0.63 1.30 1.34
CA LEU A 148 -0.75 1.43 1.80
C LEU A 148 -0.92 2.54 2.84
N GLU A 149 0.01 2.71 3.77
CA GLU A 149 -0.06 3.78 4.77
C GLU A 149 0.08 5.16 4.11
N GLU A 150 0.99 5.30 3.14
CA GLU A 150 1.11 6.54 2.34
C GLU A 150 -0.20 6.86 1.60
N GLU A 151 -0.80 5.88 0.93
CA GLU A 151 -2.09 6.06 0.24
C GLU A 151 -3.23 6.36 1.22
N ARG A 152 -3.22 5.75 2.41
CA ARG A 152 -4.20 6.03 3.47
C ARG A 152 -4.10 7.46 3.95
N GLU A 153 -2.89 7.97 4.22
CA GLU A 153 -2.69 9.35 4.63
C GLU A 153 -3.16 10.34 3.55
N GLN A 154 -2.87 10.05 2.28
CA GLN A 154 -3.36 10.85 1.15
C GLN A 154 -4.89 10.85 1.08
N LEU A 155 -5.52 9.67 1.13
CA LEU A 155 -6.98 9.54 1.13
C LEU A 155 -7.62 10.26 2.33
N LEU A 156 -7.02 10.13 3.51
CA LEU A 156 -7.49 10.81 4.71
C LEU A 156 -7.41 12.34 4.56
N SER A 157 -6.32 12.85 3.98
CA SER A 157 -6.18 14.28 3.68
C SER A 157 -7.21 14.74 2.66
N GLU A 158 -7.41 14.00 1.56
CA GLU A 158 -8.42 14.34 0.55
C GLU A 158 -9.84 14.36 1.15
N VAL A 159 -10.19 13.34 1.93
CA VAL A 159 -11.49 13.25 2.59
C VAL A 159 -11.67 14.42 3.56
N GLN A 160 -10.64 14.79 4.33
CA GLN A 160 -10.69 15.95 5.22
C GLN A 160 -10.86 17.27 4.46
N GLU A 161 -10.12 17.49 3.39
CA GLU A 161 -10.30 18.67 2.55
C GLU A 161 -11.74 18.75 2.03
N ARG A 162 -12.28 17.65 1.49
CA ARG A 162 -13.68 17.59 1.02
C ARG A 162 -14.68 17.82 2.14
N MET A 163 -14.43 17.30 3.34
CA MET A 163 -15.25 17.55 4.53
C MET A 163 -15.23 19.02 4.94
N THR A 164 -14.06 19.67 4.96
CA THR A 164 -13.95 21.10 5.29
C THR A 164 -14.69 21.96 4.28
N LEU A 165 -14.60 21.63 2.99
CA LEU A 165 -15.33 22.32 1.92
C LEU A 165 -16.84 22.11 2.06
N SER A 166 -17.28 20.89 2.33
CA SER A 166 -18.72 20.57 2.47
C SER A 166 -19.32 21.18 3.73
N GLY A 167 -18.58 21.19 4.85
CA GLY A 167 -19.01 21.81 6.11
C GLY A 167 -18.99 23.34 6.07
N GLN A 168 -18.09 23.97 5.31
CA GLN A 168 -18.10 25.42 5.08
C GLN A 168 -19.27 25.88 4.19
N LEU A 169 -19.78 25.00 3.33
CA LEU A 169 -20.93 25.27 2.47
C LEU A 169 -22.29 25.01 3.16
N GLU A 170 -22.28 24.40 4.34
CA GLU A 170 -23.48 24.09 5.12
C GLU A 170 -24.23 25.33 5.67
N PRO A 171 -23.57 26.37 6.22
CA PRO A 171 -24.28 27.59 6.65
C PRO A 171 -24.81 28.43 5.47
N ILE A 172 -24.25 28.28 4.26
CA ILE A 172 -24.70 29.02 3.05
C ILE A 172 -25.93 28.35 2.41
N LEU A 173 -26.19 27.06 2.70
CA LEU A 173 -27.25 26.27 2.08
C LEU A 173 -28.19 25.61 3.10
N ALA A 174 -28.22 26.12 4.35
CA ALA A 174 -29.11 25.67 5.42
C ALA A 174 -30.61 25.71 5.04
N ASP A 175 -30.97 26.40 3.95
CA ASP A 175 -32.32 26.40 3.39
C ASP A 175 -32.67 25.16 2.54
N ASN A 176 -31.72 24.27 2.21
CA ASN A 176 -32.00 23.11 1.37
C ASN A 176 -31.37 21.81 1.88
N ASN A 177 -32.16 21.11 2.70
CA ASN A 177 -31.89 19.84 3.41
C ASN A 177 -31.43 18.66 2.50
N THR A 178 -31.47 18.84 1.18
CA THR A 178 -31.06 17.86 0.13
C THR A 178 -29.66 18.11 -0.44
N ALA A 179 -29.00 19.22 -0.06
CA ALA A 179 -27.77 19.69 -0.71
C ALA A 179 -26.51 18.93 -0.26
N ALA A 180 -26.37 18.53 1.01
CA ALA A 180 -25.12 17.97 1.53
C ALA A 180 -24.64 16.69 0.82
N GLY A 181 -25.53 15.74 0.53
CA GLY A 181 -25.19 14.53 -0.24
C GLY A 181 -24.87 14.84 -1.71
N ARG A 182 -25.62 15.76 -2.32
CA ARG A 182 -25.37 16.22 -3.70
C ARG A 182 -24.06 17.01 -3.83
N LEU A 183 -23.65 17.76 -2.80
CA LEU A 183 -22.38 18.47 -2.76
C LEU A 183 -21.19 17.51 -2.65
N TRP A 184 -21.35 16.41 -1.88
CA TRP A 184 -20.37 15.32 -1.86
C TRP A 184 -20.22 14.69 -3.25
N ASP A 185 -21.33 14.33 -3.89
CA ASP A 185 -21.35 13.80 -5.25
C ASP A 185 -20.75 14.78 -6.28
N MET A 186 -21.04 16.08 -6.15
CA MET A 186 -20.47 17.12 -7.02
C MET A 186 -18.96 17.30 -6.78
N SER A 187 -18.49 17.23 -5.53
CA SER A 187 -17.06 17.28 -5.20
C SER A 187 -16.29 16.06 -5.73
N ALA A 188 -16.97 14.92 -5.95
CA ALA A 188 -16.39 13.72 -6.53
C ALA A 188 -16.21 13.81 -8.06
N GLY A 189 -16.93 14.70 -8.75
CA GLY A 189 -16.80 14.97 -10.18
C GLY A 189 -15.92 16.19 -10.46
N GLN A 190 -14.62 15.99 -10.68
CA GLN A 190 -13.61 16.97 -11.15
C GLN A 190 -14.00 18.47 -11.08
N LEU A 191 -14.21 19.01 -9.87
CA LEU A 191 -14.33 20.46 -9.72
C LEU A 191 -12.93 21.04 -9.56
N LYS A 192 -12.37 21.49 -10.69
CA LYS A 192 -11.19 22.36 -10.70
C LYS A 192 -11.47 23.55 -9.78
N ARG A 193 -10.56 23.81 -8.83
CA ARG A 193 -10.59 24.89 -7.83
C ARG A 193 -11.05 26.28 -8.32
N GLY A 194 -11.08 26.54 -9.65
CA GLY A 194 -11.52 27.79 -10.25
C GLY A 194 -13.03 28.00 -10.37
N ASP A 195 -13.85 26.95 -10.39
CA ASP A 195 -15.30 27.09 -10.70
C ASP A 195 -16.16 27.46 -9.47
N TYR A 196 -15.63 27.29 -8.24
CA TYR A 196 -16.36 27.61 -7.01
C TYR A 196 -16.63 29.10 -6.80
N GLN A 197 -15.72 29.98 -7.23
CA GLN A 197 -15.92 31.44 -7.11
C GLN A 197 -17.05 31.95 -8.01
N LEU A 198 -17.35 31.26 -9.12
CA LEU A 198 -18.44 31.62 -10.01
C LEU A 198 -19.79 31.16 -9.44
N ILE A 199 -19.86 29.97 -8.82
CA ILE A 199 -21.09 29.47 -8.19
C ILE A 199 -21.48 30.34 -6.98
N VAL A 200 -20.52 30.82 -6.19
CA VAL A 200 -20.77 31.75 -5.08
C VAL A 200 -21.31 33.09 -5.58
N LYS A 201 -20.79 33.63 -6.70
CA LYS A 201 -21.28 34.89 -7.28
C LYS A 201 -22.68 34.81 -7.88
N TYR A 202 -23.10 33.64 -8.37
CA TYR A 202 -24.46 33.44 -8.88
C TYR A 202 -25.50 33.19 -7.76
N GLY A 203 -25.06 32.84 -6.54
CA GLY A 203 -25.94 32.69 -5.37
C GLY A 203 -26.26 34.00 -4.65
N GLU A 204 -25.45 35.05 -4.80
CA GLU A 204 -25.71 36.38 -4.21
C GLU A 204 -26.67 37.24 -5.05
N PHE A 205 -27.08 36.77 -6.24
CA PHE A 205 -28.08 37.42 -7.09
C PHE A 205 -29.32 36.52 -7.26
N SER A 206 -30.08 36.32 -6.20
CA SER A 206 -31.51 35.96 -6.24
C SER A 206 -32.20 36.42 -4.97
#